data_AF-A0A7J8S2S2-F1
#
_entry.id   AF-A0A7J8S2S2-F1
#
_cell.length_a   1.000
_cell.length_b   1.000
_cell.length_c   1.000
_cell.angle_alpha   90.00
_cell.angle_beta   90.00
_cell.angle_gamma   90.00
#
_symmetry.space_group_name_H-M   'P 1'
#
loop_
_entity.id
_entity.type
_entity.pdbx_description
1 polymer ?
#
loop_
_entity_poly.entity_id
_entity_poly.type
_entity_poly.pdbx_seq_one_letter_code
_entity_poly.pdbx_strand_id
1 'polypeptide(L)'
;MDVLILMQEPVLPGSFLRARAIGLMPMIDQGEKDDKIIAVCADDPEFRHYTDIKQLPPHRLAEIRRFFEDYKKNENKKVDVEDFLPAETAIEAIKYSM
;
A
#
# COMPACT_ATOMS: atom_id res chain seq x y z
N MET A 1 1.25 -11.52 1.95
CA MET A 1 0.44 -10.30 2.13
C MET A 1 1.42 -9.18 2.37
N ASP A 2 1.47 -8.22 1.45
CA ASP A 2 2.42 -7.12 1.50
C ASP A 2 1.73 -5.83 1.96
N VAL A 3 2.47 -4.97 2.67
CA VAL A 3 1.93 -3.73 3.23
C VAL A 3 2.91 -2.57 2.98
N LEU A 4 2.41 -1.50 2.37
CA LEU A 4 3.10 -0.20 2.29
C LEU A 4 2.58 0.70 3.41
N ILE A 5 3.47 1.17 4.28
CA ILE A 5 3.11 1.93 5.48
C ILE A 5 3.56 3.38 5.34
N LEU A 6 2.61 4.31 5.36
CA LEU A 6 2.89 5.75 5.41
C LEU A 6 3.10 6.22 6.85
N MET A 7 4.20 6.94 7.05
CA MET A 7 4.62 7.55 8.32
C MET A 7 5.70 8.62 8.06
N GLN A 8 6.04 9.41 9.08
CA GLN A 8 7.03 10.50 9.00
C GLN A 8 8.47 9.99 8.93
N GLU A 9 8.79 8.91 9.65
CA GLU A 9 10.16 8.46 9.86
C GLU A 9 10.42 7.08 9.25
N PRO A 10 11.63 6.82 8.71
CA PRO A 10 12.00 5.50 8.23
C PRO A 10 12.13 4.52 9.41
N VAL A 11 11.89 3.23 9.13
CA VAL A 11 11.99 2.14 10.11
C VAL A 11 13.06 1.16 9.68
N LEU A 12 13.81 0.62 10.66
CA LEU A 12 14.85 -0.35 10.41
C LEU A 12 14.27 -1.71 9.96
N PRO A 13 14.87 -2.37 8.95
CA PRO A 13 14.48 -3.73 8.55
C PRO A 13 14.48 -4.71 9.74
N GLY A 14 13.48 -5.59 9.79
CA GLY A 14 13.30 -6.56 10.88
C GLY A 14 12.54 -6.03 12.10
N SER A 15 12.20 -4.74 12.15
CA SER A 15 11.33 -4.17 13.19
C SER A 15 9.86 -4.44 12.89
N PHE A 16 9.00 -4.41 13.92
CA PHE A 16 7.55 -4.40 13.76
C PHE A 16 6.94 -3.09 14.29
N LEU A 17 5.76 -2.76 13.79
CA LEU A 17 4.97 -1.61 14.23
C LEU A 17 3.48 -1.89 14.06
N ARG A 18 2.64 -1.12 14.75
CA ARG A 18 1.18 -1.22 14.59
C ARG A 18 0.74 -0.39 13.41
N ALA A 19 -0.09 -0.96 12.53
CA ALA A 19 -0.58 -0.27 11.33
C ALA A 19 -2.09 -0.39 11.19
N ARG A 20 -2.71 0.61 10.56
CA ARG A 20 -4.12 0.57 10.12
C ARG A 20 -4.18 0.53 8.61
N ALA A 21 -4.85 -0.47 8.05
CA ALA A 21 -5.15 -0.52 6.64
C ALA A 21 -6.14 0.60 6.27
N ILE A 22 -5.83 1.36 5.21
CA ILE A 22 -6.65 2.46 4.72
C ILE A 22 -7.02 2.29 3.24
N GLY A 23 -6.43 1.33 2.54
CA GLY A 23 -6.80 1.01 1.16
C GLY A 23 -6.07 -0.23 0.64
N LEU A 24 -6.51 -0.70 -0.51
CA LEU A 24 -5.91 -1.82 -1.23
C LEU A 24 -5.42 -1.32 -2.58
N MET A 25 -4.22 -1.72 -2.98
CA MET A 25 -3.65 -1.47 -4.30
C MET A 25 -3.62 -2.80 -5.06
N PRO A 26 -4.62 -3.08 -5.92
CA PRO A 26 -4.57 -4.26 -6.77
C PRO A 26 -3.44 -4.09 -7.79
N MET A 27 -2.66 -5.15 -7.95
CA MET A 27 -1.48 -5.14 -8.80
C MET A 27 -1.32 -6.52 -9.46
N ILE A 28 -0.91 -6.49 -10.72
CA ILE A 28 -0.58 -7.68 -11.51
C ILE A 28 0.92 -7.60 -11.85
N ASP A 29 1.72 -8.52 -11.30
CA ASP A 29 3.14 -8.68 -11.62
C ASP A 29 3.33 -9.91 -12.49
N GLN A 30 3.74 -9.72 -13.74
CA GLN A 30 3.97 -10.83 -14.69
C GLN A 30 2.78 -11.79 -14.86
N GLY A 31 1.55 -11.27 -14.72
CA GLY A 31 0.31 -12.05 -14.84
C GLY A 31 -0.15 -12.70 -13.54
N GLU A 32 0.62 -12.59 -12.45
CA GLU A 32 0.22 -13.05 -11.14
C GLU A 32 -0.36 -11.89 -10.31
N LYS A 33 -1.38 -12.22 -9.51
CA LYS A 33 -2.03 -11.27 -8.62
C LYS A 33 -1.12 -10.99 -7.41
N ASP A 34 -0.76 -9.73 -7.20
CA ASP A 34 0.16 -9.27 -6.14
C ASP A 34 -0.40 -8.02 -5.42
N ASP A 35 -1.61 -8.14 -4.89
CA ASP A 35 -2.27 -7.04 -4.17
C ASP A 35 -1.43 -6.58 -2.96
N LYS A 36 -1.36 -5.26 -2.77
CA LYS A 36 -0.67 -4.64 -1.63
C LYS A 36 -1.61 -3.82 -0.78
N ILE A 37 -1.50 -3.95 0.54
CA ILE A 37 -2.23 -3.11 1.48
C ILE A 37 -1.55 -1.75 1.57
N ILE A 38 -2.33 -0.67 1.49
CA ILE A 38 -1.89 0.67 1.84
C ILE A 38 -2.33 0.94 3.29
N ALA A 39 -1.37 1.27 4.15
CA ALA A 39 -1.60 1.44 5.57
C ALA A 39 -0.92 2.70 6.10
N VAL A 40 -1.31 3.10 7.32
CA VAL A 40 -0.64 4.13 8.10
C VAL A 40 -0.13 3.55 9.41
N CYS A 41 0.98 4.08 9.92
CA CYS A 41 1.43 3.75 11.28
C CYS A 41 0.39 4.23 12.30
N ALA A 42 -0.10 3.32 13.15
CA ALA A 42 -1.13 3.62 14.14
C ALA A 42 -0.62 4.48 15.31
N ASP A 43 0.71 4.60 15.43
CA ASP A 43 1.40 5.30 16.51
C ASP A 43 2.06 6.62 16.06
N ASP A 44 2.05 6.91 14.76
CA ASP A 44 2.57 8.17 14.23
C ASP A 44 1.53 9.29 14.40
N PRO A 45 1.81 10.39 15.13
CA PRO A 45 0.83 11.45 15.39
C PRO A 45 0.32 12.16 14.13
N GLU A 46 1.11 12.23 13.06
CA GLU A 46 0.72 12.83 11.78
C GLU A 46 -0.24 11.92 11.01
N PHE A 47 -0.01 10.60 11.07
CA PHE A 47 -0.69 9.63 10.19
C PHE A 47 -1.77 8.79 10.88
N ARG A 48 -1.77 8.65 12.20
CA ARG A 48 -2.68 7.74 12.93
C ARG A 48 -4.16 8.07 12.78
N HIS A 49 -4.50 9.25 12.25
CA HIS A 49 -5.85 9.73 12.06
C HIS A 49 -6.45 9.37 10.70
N TYR A 50 -5.64 8.94 9.73
CA TYR A 50 -6.15 8.46 8.44
C TYR A 50 -6.88 7.12 8.61
N THR A 51 -8.01 7.01 7.91
CA THR A 51 -8.91 5.85 7.93
C THR A 51 -9.28 5.36 6.54
N ASP A 52 -9.12 6.19 5.50
CA ASP A 52 -9.38 5.80 4.11
C ASP A 52 -8.38 6.45 3.15
N ILE A 53 -8.02 5.73 2.08
CA ILE A 53 -7.04 6.14 1.08
C ILE A 53 -7.39 7.45 0.37
N LYS A 54 -8.69 7.79 0.27
CA LYS A 54 -9.17 9.03 -0.35
C LYS A 54 -8.82 10.28 0.46
N GLN A 55 -8.45 10.13 1.73
CA GLN A 55 -8.00 11.23 2.58
C GLN A 55 -6.57 11.66 2.26
N LEU A 56 -5.77 10.82 1.59
CA LEU A 56 -4.41 11.17 1.21
C LEU A 56 -4.40 12.23 0.09
N PRO A 57 -3.39 13.10 0.05
CA PRO A 57 -3.18 14.00 -1.08
C PRO A 57 -3.13 13.22 -2.40
N PRO A 58 -3.86 13.61 -3.47
CA PRO A 58 -3.92 12.84 -4.71
C PRO A 58 -2.55 12.54 -5.34
N HIS A 59 -1.60 13.47 -5.19
CA HIS A 59 -0.24 13.27 -5.67
C HIS A 59 0.47 12.09 -5.00
N ARG A 60 0.19 11.81 -3.72
CA ARG A 60 0.77 10.66 -2.99
C ARG A 60 0.35 9.35 -3.63
N LEU A 61 -0.91 9.22 -4.05
CA LEU A 61 -1.42 8.04 -4.74
C LEU A 61 -0.79 7.89 -6.12
N ALA A 62 -0.60 9.00 -6.85
CA ALA A 62 0.06 9.00 -8.15
C ALA A 62 1.53 8.57 -8.06
N GLU A 63 2.25 9.03 -7.04
CA GLU A 63 3.64 8.64 -6.76
C GLU A 63 3.76 7.14 -6.46
N ILE A 64 2.91 6.61 -5.55
CA ILE A 64 2.89 5.18 -5.20
C ILE A 64 2.59 4.31 -6.43
N ARG A 65 1.56 4.66 -7.20
CA ARG A 65 1.21 3.96 -8.45
C ARG A 65 2.40 3.92 -9.39
N ARG A 66 3.00 5.08 -9.66
CA ARG A 66 4.12 5.22 -10.60
C ARG A 66 5.35 4.42 -10.14
N PHE A 67 5.63 4.38 -8.85
CA PHE A 67 6.73 3.57 -8.31
C PHE A 67 6.57 2.09 -8.66
N PHE A 68 5.39 1.49 -8.41
CA PHE A 68 5.16 0.08 -8.70
C PHE A 68 5.06 -0.23 -10.20
N GLU A 69 4.56 0.68 -11.02
CA GLU A 69 4.58 0.52 -12.49
C GLU A 69 6.02 0.53 -13.05
N ASP A 70 6.94 1.24 -12.41
CA ASP A 70 8.26 1.53 -12.99
C ASP A 70 9.41 0.70 -12.41
N TYR A 71 9.36 0.29 -11.13
CA TYR A 71 10.53 -0.24 -10.41
C TYR A 71 11.17 -1.49 -11.04
N LYS A 72 10.40 -2.29 -11.78
CA LYS A 72 10.87 -3.50 -12.47
C LYS A 72 11.06 -3.35 -13.99
N LYS A 73 10.88 -2.15 -14.55
CA LYS A 73 10.99 -1.94 -16.02
C LYS A 73 12.37 -2.32 -16.56
N ASN A 74 13.44 -1.99 -15.85
CA ASN A 74 14.80 -2.34 -16.25
C ASN A 74 15.13 -3.84 -16.05
N GLU A 75 14.26 -4.59 -15.39
CA GLU A 75 14.33 -6.06 -15.31
C GLU A 75 13.55 -6.74 -16.46
N ASN A 76 12.99 -5.96 -17.40
CA ASN A 76 12.10 -6.43 -18.46
C ASN A 76 10.84 -7.14 -17.94
N LYS A 77 10.36 -6.76 -16.76
CA LYS A 77 9.11 -7.26 -16.18
C LYS A 77 8.03 -6.18 -16.28
N LYS A 78 6.79 -6.62 -16.52
CA LYS A 78 5.62 -5.76 -16.57
C LYS A 78 4.86 -5.85 -15.25
N VAL A 79 4.56 -4.68 -14.70
CA VAL A 79 3.69 -4.52 -13.54
C VAL A 79 2.56 -3.59 -13.93
N ASP A 80 1.32 -4.06 -13.77
CA ASP A 80 0.11 -3.26 -13.98
C ASP A 80 -0.51 -2.96 -12.60
N VAL A 81 -0.72 -1.69 -12.30
CA VAL A 81 -1.40 -1.25 -11.07
C VAL A 81 -2.81 -0.82 -11.44
N GLU A 82 -3.83 -1.37 -10.78
CA GLU A 82 -5.23 -0.99 -11.02
C GLU A 82 -5.65 0.18 -10.13
N ASP A 83 -6.94 0.55 -10.15
CA ASP A 83 -7.45 1.60 -9.26
C ASP A 83 -7.45 1.17 -7.80
N PHE A 84 -7.03 2.10 -6.95
CA PHE A 84 -7.01 1.89 -5.51
C PHE A 84 -8.42 1.65 -4.99
N LEU A 85 -8.57 0.63 -4.14
CA LEU A 85 -9.81 0.23 -3.51
C LEU A 85 -9.85 0.73 -2.05
N PRO A 86 -11.05 0.93 -1.48
CA PRO A 86 -11.20 1.57 -0.17
C PRO A 86 -10.73 0.67 0.99
N ALA A 87 -10.73 1.24 2.19
CA ALA A 87 -10.24 0.57 3.40
C ALA A 87 -10.93 -0.78 3.68
N GLU A 88 -12.22 -0.89 3.38
CA GLU A 88 -13.01 -2.11 3.63
C GLU A 88 -12.46 -3.30 2.84
N THR A 89 -12.14 -3.10 1.55
CA THR A 89 -11.58 -4.16 0.69
C THR A 89 -10.21 -4.61 1.20
N ALA A 90 -9.40 -3.68 1.73
CA ALA A 90 -8.13 -4.02 2.35
C ALA A 90 -8.31 -4.89 3.61
N ILE A 91 -9.30 -4.57 4.43
CA ILE A 91 -9.63 -5.35 5.64
C ILE A 91 -10.12 -6.75 5.28
N GLU A 92 -10.93 -6.89 4.22
CA GLU A 92 -11.36 -8.19 3.71
C GLU A 92 -10.18 -9.04 3.20
N ALA A 93 -9.27 -8.42 2.44
CA ALA A 93 -8.05 -9.10 1.98
C ALA A 93 -7.17 -9.58 3.15
N ILE A 94 -7.01 -8.75 4.20
CA ILE A 94 -6.30 -9.14 5.43
C ILE A 94 -6.99 -10.34 6.08
N LYS A 95 -8.31 -10.29 6.29
CA LYS A 95 -9.07 -11.39 6.90
C LYS A 95 -8.97 -12.69 6.10
N TYR A 96 -8.98 -12.62 4.77
CA TYR A 96 -8.82 -13.79 3.91
C TYR A 96 -7.43 -14.44 4.03
N SER A 97 -6.41 -13.64 4.36
CA SER A 97 -5.03 -14.10 4.51
C SER A 97 -4.67 -14.64 5.90
N MET A 98 -5.57 -14.49 6.88
CA MET A 98 -5.43 -15.01 8.25
C MET A 98 -5.82 -16.49 8.32
#